data_AF-W1YSG5-F1
#
_entry.id   AF-W1YSG5-F1
#
_cell.length_a   1.000
_cell.length_b   1.000
_cell.length_c   1.000
_cell.angle_alpha   90.00
_cell.angle_beta   90.00
_cell.angle_gamma   90.00
#
_symmetry.space_group_name_H-M   'P 1'
#
loop_
_entity.id
_entity.type
_entity.pdbx_description
1 polymer ?
#
loop_
_entity_poly.entity_id
_entity_poly.type
_entity_poly.pdbx_seq_one_letter_code
_entity_poly.pdbx_strand_id
1 'polypeptide(L)' 'MLTTEAKLAVIKEYATHEGDTGSPEVQVAILTSRIQYLTEHLKEHKR' A
#
# COMPACT_ATOMS: atom_id res chain seq x y z
N MET A 1 -2.90 1.01 10.59
CA MET A 1 -3.53 0.64 9.31
C MET A 1 -3.07 1.63 8.26
N LEU A 2 -2.86 1.22 7.00
CA LEU A 2 -2.56 2.16 5.92
C LEU A 2 -3.74 3.13 5.76
N THR A 3 -3.49 4.44 5.85
CA THR A 3 -4.57 5.43 5.76
C THR A 3 -5.16 5.46 4.35
N THR A 4 -6.38 5.98 4.23
CA THR A 4 -7.04 6.15 2.94
C THR A 4 -6.21 7.05 2.02
N GLU A 5 -5.61 8.13 2.53
CA GLU A 5 -4.78 9.02 1.72
C GLU A 5 -3.53 8.30 1.20
N ALA A 6 -2.84 7.54 2.06
CA ALA A 6 -1.64 6.81 1.67
C ALA A 6 -1.95 5.73 0.63
N LYS A 7 -3.09 5.02 0.79
CA LYS A 7 -3.54 4.03 -0.20
C LYS A 7 -3.86 4.68 -1.54
N LEU A 8 -4.55 5.83 -1.54
CA LEU A 8 -4.88 6.55 -2.78
C LEU A 8 -3.64 7.11 -3.49
N ALA A 9 -2.63 7.55 -2.73
CA ALA A 9 -1.36 7.98 -3.29
C ALA A 9 -0.64 6.83 -4.02
N VAL A 10 -0.56 5.66 -3.38
CA VAL A 10 0.03 4.45 -3.99
C VAL A 10 -0.75 4.02 -5.24
N ILE A 11 -2.09 4.03 -5.21
CA ILE A 11 -2.88 3.71 -6.40
C ILE A 11 -2.57 4.68 -7.54
N LYS A 12 -2.56 5.99 -7.27
CA LYS A 12 -2.32 7.01 -8.30
C LYS A 12 -0.93 6.92 -8.93
N GLU A 13 0.07 6.50 -8.17
CA GLU A 13 1.46 6.36 -8.63
C GLU A 13 1.64 5.14 -9.56
N TYR A 14 0.97 4.02 -9.27
CA TYR A 14 1.16 2.76 -9.99
C TYR A 14 0.03 2.40 -10.97
N ALA A 15 -1.06 3.18 -10.97
CA ALA A 15 -2.18 2.99 -11.88
C ALA A 15 -1.75 3.14 -13.34
N THR A 16 -2.12 2.17 -14.17
CA THR A 16 -1.84 2.19 -15.62
C THR A 16 -2.87 2.99 -16.41
N HIS A 17 -4.05 3.19 -15.84
CA HIS A 17 -5.12 4.01 -16.38
C HIS A 17 -5.99 4.59 -15.25
N GLU A 18 -6.87 5.53 -15.59
CA GLU A 18 -7.83 6.08 -14.64
C GLU A 18 -8.75 4.98 -14.10
N GLY A 19 -8.92 4.93 -12.77
CA GLY A 19 -9.72 3.89 -12.11
C GLY A 19 -9.05 2.52 -11.98
N ASP A 20 -7.79 2.38 -12.40
CA ASP A 20 -7.03 1.15 -12.20
C ASP A 20 -6.79 0.91 -10.70
N THR A 21 -7.52 -0.07 -10.17
CA THR A 21 -7.42 -0.48 -8.77
C THR A 21 -7.05 -1.95 -8.64
N GLY A 22 -6.95 -2.68 -9.75
CA GLY A 22 -6.88 -4.15 -9.77
C GLY A 22 -5.67 -4.71 -10.52
N SER A 23 -4.92 -3.89 -11.23
CA SER A 23 -3.71 -4.35 -11.92
C SER A 23 -2.69 -4.96 -10.95
N PRO A 24 -1.89 -5.93 -11.42
CA PRO A 24 -0.82 -6.51 -10.62
C PRO A 24 0.11 -5.46 -10.01
N GLU A 25 0.45 -4.41 -10.77
CA GLU A 25 1.33 -3.32 -10.36
C GLU A 25 0.74 -2.57 -9.15
N VAL A 26 -0.52 -2.14 -9.24
CA VAL A 26 -1.22 -1.45 -8.15
C VAL A 26 -1.37 -2.34 -6.93
N GLN A 27 -1.76 -3.61 -7.11
CA GLN A 27 -1.95 -4.54 -6.00
C GLN A 27 -0.62 -4.86 -5.29
N VAL A 28 0.46 -5.08 -6.04
CA VAL A 28 1.79 -5.32 -5.47
C VAL A 28 2.29 -4.09 -4.71
N ALA A 29 2.08 -2.88 -5.24
CA ALA A 29 2.47 -1.65 -4.55
C ALA A 29 1.72 -1.46 -3.21
N ILE A 30 0.39 -1.69 -3.20
CA ILE A 30 -0.42 -1.62 -1.98
C ILE A 30 0.02 -2.65 -0.95
N LEU A 31 0.22 -3.91 -1.36
CA LEU A 31 0.65 -4.99 -0.48
C LEU A 31 2.04 -4.72 0.08
N THR A 32 2.96 -4.21 -0.73
CA THR A 32 4.32 -3.84 -0.31
C THR A 32 4.28 -2.73 0.74
N SER A 33 3.51 -1.67 0.50
CA SER A 33 3.31 -0.57 1.47
C SER A 33 2.72 -1.09 2.79
N ARG A 34 1.76 -2.02 2.72
CA ARG A 34 1.17 -2.66 3.90
C ARG A 34 2.18 -3.52 4.66
N ILE A 35 3.03 -4.27 3.96
CA ILE A 35 4.10 -5.08 4.57
C ILE A 35 5.09 -4.19 5.30
N GLN A 36 5.53 -3.09 4.69
CA GLN A 36 6.42 -2.12 5.33
C GLN A 36 5.80 -1.53 6.59
N TYR A 37 4.56 -1.06 6.50
CA TYR A 37 3.81 -0.55 7.64
C TYR A 37 3.73 -1.57 8.79
N LEU A 38 3.34 -2.81 8.47
CA LEU A 38 3.24 -3.87 9.48
C LEU A 38 4.60 -4.25 10.06
N THR A 39 5.66 -4.22 9.25
CA THR A 39 7.02 -4.49 9.70
C THR A 39 7.46 -3.46 10.75
N GLU A 40 7.23 -2.18 10.50
CA GLU A 40 7.54 -1.13 11.49
C GLU A 40 6.66 -1.24 12.73
N HIS A 41 5.36 -1.48 12.57
CA HIS A 41 4.46 -1.70 13.69
C HIS A 41 4.93 -2.85 14.58
N LEU A 42 5.30 -4.00 14.01
CA LEU A 42 5.77 -5.15 14.78
C LEU A 42 7.16 -4.93 15.40
N LYS A 43 8.00 -4.07 14.82
CA LYS A 43 9.28 -3.66 15.43
C LYS A 43 9.08 -2.84 16.70
N GLU A 44 8.08 -1.96 16.72
CA GLU A 44 7.70 -1.17 17.89
C GLU A 44 6.97 -2.05 18.93
N HIS A 45 6.11 -2.95 18.46
CA HIS A 45 5.26 -3.82 19.29
C HIS A 45 5.80 -5.26 19.34
N LYS A 46 6.92 -5.46 20.04
CA LYS A 46 7.64 -6.75 20.10
C LYS A 46 7.04 -7.82 21.03
N ARG A 47 5.89 -7.57 21.66
CA ARG A 47 5.30 -8.42 22.70
C ARG A 47 3.85 -8.72 22.41
#